data_AF-A0A7C4PKS3-F1
#
_entry.id   AF-A0A7C4PKS3-F1
#
_cell.length_a   1.000
_cell.length_b   1.000
_cell.length_c   1.000
_cell.angle_alpha   90.00
_cell.angle_beta   90.00
_cell.angle_gamma   90.00
#
_symmetry.space_group_name_H-M   'P 1'
#
loop_
_entity.id
_entity.type
_entity.pdbx_description
1 polymer ?
#
loop_
_entity_poly.entity_id
_entity_poly.type
_entity_poly.pdbx_seq_one_letter_code
_entity_poly.pdbx_strand_id
1 'polypeptide(L)'
;MPLRVQADPLRIQSILRLILSQPRPPVARCRLLSSGFGPAHMLQVTEDLVGCKACLGCGCCMDVCPVLARDPKRLLRTDSRSSMALETLVGEDCDRCANCALACPQVDPTIKHYLVQTHLAEGMAELLAVAATDELFVLDLVVSA
;
A
#
# COMPACT_ATOMS: atom_id res chain seq x y z
N MET A 1 9.20 -1.80 11.58
CA MET A 1 10.14 -0.72 11.20
C MET A 1 11.30 -1.34 10.46
N PRO A 2 11.73 -0.73 9.35
CA PRO A 2 12.74 -1.36 8.50
C PRO A 2 14.17 -1.18 9.01
N LEU A 3 15.15 -1.83 8.37
CA LEU A 3 16.57 -1.64 8.65
C LEU A 3 17.00 -0.18 8.41
N ARG A 4 18.16 0.19 9.00
CA ARG A 4 18.80 1.48 8.74
C ARG A 4 19.22 1.60 7.26
N VAL A 5 19.76 0.52 6.71
CA VAL A 5 20.08 0.42 5.29
C VAL A 5 18.85 -0.16 4.59
N GLN A 6 18.18 0.69 3.81
CA GLN A 6 16.92 0.36 3.14
C GLN A 6 17.16 0.02 1.67
N ALA A 7 16.18 -0.64 1.05
CA ALA A 7 16.20 -0.92 -0.37
C ALA A 7 16.30 0.38 -1.17
N ASP A 8 17.23 0.42 -2.12
CA ASP A 8 17.33 1.50 -3.08
C ASP A 8 16.24 1.32 -4.17
N PRO A 9 15.24 2.21 -4.24
CA PRO A 9 14.12 2.06 -5.16
C PRO A 9 14.56 2.13 -6.63
N LEU A 10 15.68 2.79 -6.95
CA LEU A 10 16.18 2.86 -8.32
C LEU A 10 16.69 1.51 -8.82
N ARG A 11 17.27 0.69 -7.93
CA ARG A 11 17.74 -0.65 -8.27
C ARG A 11 16.60 -1.64 -8.53
N ILE A 12 15.42 -1.38 -7.97
CA ILE A 12 14.22 -2.22 -8.09
C ILE A 12 13.09 -1.53 -8.87
N GLN A 13 13.41 -0.46 -9.61
CA GLN A 13 12.43 0.43 -10.24
C GLN A 13 11.50 -0.31 -11.21
N SER A 14 12.05 -1.21 -12.05
CA SER A 14 11.28 -1.99 -13.01
C SER A 14 10.23 -2.87 -12.32
N ILE A 15 10.60 -3.46 -11.18
CA ILE A 15 9.70 -4.29 -10.37
C ILE A 15 8.63 -3.43 -9.71
N LEU A 16 9.01 -2.28 -9.14
CA LEU A 16 8.05 -1.35 -8.53
C LEU A 16 7.03 -0.86 -9.56
N ARG A 17 7.46 -0.48 -10.77
CA ARG A 17 6.55 -0.09 -11.86
C ARG A 17 5.56 -1.20 -12.20
N LEU A 18 6.03 -2.44 -12.32
CA LEU A 18 5.16 -3.59 -12.59
C LEU A 18 4.16 -3.84 -11.46
N ILE A 19 4.59 -3.73 -10.19
CA ILE A 19 3.71 -3.91 -9.03
C ILE A 19 2.58 -2.89 -9.02
N LEU A 20 2.92 -1.63 -9.34
CA LEU A 20 2.02 -0.49 -9.25
C LEU A 20 1.09 -0.35 -10.46
N SER A 21 1.47 -0.92 -11.60
CA SER A 21 0.59 -0.98 -12.78
C SER A 21 -0.53 -2.02 -12.63
N GLN A 22 -0.40 -2.98 -11.71
CA GLN A 22 -1.40 -4.02 -11.50
C GLN A 22 -2.60 -3.50 -10.70
N PRO A 23 -3.84 -3.94 -11.00
CA PRO A 23 -5.03 -3.56 -10.25
C PRO A 23 -5.14 -4.33 -8.93
N ARG A 24 -4.07 -4.42 -8.14
CA ARG A 24 -4.03 -5.19 -6.89
C ARG A 24 -3.31 -4.41 -5.79
N PRO A 25 -3.70 -4.54 -4.51
CA PRO A 25 -3.02 -3.87 -3.41
C PRO A 25 -1.51 -4.15 -3.41
N PRO A 26 -0.63 -3.13 -3.48
CA PRO A 26 0.81 -3.35 -3.65
C PRO A 26 1.54 -3.75 -2.36
N VAL A 27 0.89 -3.60 -1.19
CA VAL A 27 1.56 -3.66 0.12
C VAL A 27 2.35 -4.94 0.37
N ALA A 28 1.82 -6.12 0.03
CA ALA A 28 2.52 -7.38 0.30
C ALA A 28 3.82 -7.48 -0.50
N ARG A 29 3.77 -7.08 -1.77
CA ARG A 29 4.89 -7.07 -2.71
C ARG A 29 5.91 -5.99 -2.33
N CYS A 30 5.49 -4.76 -2.05
CA CYS A 30 6.37 -3.68 -1.58
C CYS A 30 7.09 -4.04 -0.27
N ARG A 31 6.40 -4.72 0.67
CA ARG A 31 6.98 -5.21 1.92
C ARG A 31 8.05 -6.27 1.68
N LEU A 32 7.86 -7.18 0.74
CA LEU A 32 8.86 -8.20 0.38
C LEU A 32 10.10 -7.59 -0.29
N LEU A 33 9.94 -6.48 -1.01
CA LEU A 33 11.05 -5.71 -1.57
C LEU A 33 11.79 -4.85 -0.54
N SER A 34 11.18 -4.62 0.63
CA SER A 34 11.76 -3.81 1.71
C SER A 34 12.85 -4.57 2.47
N SER A 35 13.61 -3.85 3.28
CA SER A 35 14.77 -4.37 4.01
C SER A 35 14.43 -5.37 5.13
N GLY A 36 13.18 -5.43 5.59
CA GLY A 36 12.76 -6.28 6.72
C GLY A 36 12.97 -5.61 8.07
N PHE A 37 12.68 -6.30 9.17
CA PHE A 37 12.74 -5.69 10.51
C PHE A 37 14.12 -5.13 10.87
N GLY A 38 14.12 -3.92 11.45
CA GLY A 38 15.29 -3.34 12.09
C GLY A 38 15.60 -3.98 13.46
N PRO A 39 16.84 -3.85 13.96
CA PRO A 39 17.25 -4.38 15.27
C PRO A 39 16.58 -3.69 16.45
N ALA A 40 16.04 -2.48 16.24
CA ALA A 40 15.32 -1.72 17.26
C ALA A 40 13.82 -2.05 17.30
N HIS A 41 13.42 -3.29 17.00
CA HIS A 41 12.01 -3.69 17.11
C HIS A 41 11.59 -3.83 18.58
N MET A 42 10.36 -3.44 18.90
CA MET A 42 9.82 -3.52 20.27
C MET A 42 8.97 -4.79 20.49
N LEU A 43 9.14 -5.81 19.64
CA LEU A 43 8.42 -7.08 19.77
C LEU A 43 9.05 -7.92 20.89
N GLN A 44 8.20 -8.45 21.77
CA GLN A 44 8.61 -9.35 22.85
C GLN A 44 8.77 -10.78 22.30
N VAL A 45 9.87 -11.03 21.62
CA VAL A 45 10.23 -12.32 21.02
C VAL A 45 11.62 -12.73 21.46
N THR A 46 11.90 -14.04 21.44
CA THR A 46 13.22 -14.59 21.78
C THR A 46 14.13 -14.70 20.55
N GLU A 47 13.52 -14.75 19.38
CA GLU A 47 14.15 -14.91 18.08
C GLU A 47 14.71 -13.59 17.56
N ASP A 48 15.85 -13.67 16.89
CA ASP A 48 16.36 -12.53 16.12
C ASP A 48 15.52 -12.36 14.84
N LEU A 49 14.75 -11.27 14.78
CA LEU A 49 13.90 -10.95 13.64
C LEU A 49 14.58 -10.00 12.65
N VAL A 50 15.84 -9.60 12.85
CA VAL A 50 16.52 -8.62 11.98
C VAL A 50 16.50 -9.11 10.52
N GLY A 51 16.06 -8.23 9.62
CA GLY A 51 15.92 -8.52 8.19
C GLY A 51 14.73 -9.42 7.84
N CYS A 52 13.98 -9.93 8.83
CA CYS A 52 12.80 -10.74 8.58
C CYS A 52 11.73 -9.93 7.83
N LYS A 53 11.17 -10.55 6.79
CA LYS A 53 10.11 -9.98 5.96
C LYS A 53 8.81 -10.77 6.12
N ALA A 54 8.54 -11.36 7.29
CA ALA A 54 7.24 -11.93 7.61
C ALA A 54 6.25 -10.81 7.97
N CYS A 55 4.96 -10.99 7.67
CA CYS A 55 3.97 -9.94 7.90
C CYS A 55 3.66 -9.90 9.41
N LEU A 56 3.68 -8.71 10.01
CA LEU A 56 3.34 -8.57 11.44
C LEU A 56 1.85 -8.78 11.72
N GLY A 57 0.99 -8.73 10.69
CA GLY A 57 -0.46 -8.79 10.90
C GLY A 57 -1.03 -7.57 11.60
N CYS A 58 -0.37 -6.40 11.53
CA CYS A 58 -0.82 -5.18 12.21
C CYS A 58 -2.14 -4.61 11.66
N GLY A 59 -2.52 -4.94 10.42
CA GLY A 59 -3.76 -4.48 9.79
C GLY A 59 -3.76 -3.02 9.32
N CYS A 60 -2.70 -2.23 9.52
CA CYS A 60 -2.66 -0.82 9.06
C CYS A 60 -2.95 -0.66 7.56
N CYS A 61 -2.56 -1.65 6.75
CA CYS A 61 -2.85 -1.67 5.32
C CYS A 61 -4.33 -1.90 4.99
N MET A 62 -5.05 -2.61 5.85
CA MET A 62 -6.49 -2.83 5.72
C MET A 62 -7.28 -1.62 6.18
N ASP A 63 -6.92 -1.09 7.35
CA ASP A 63 -7.62 0.04 7.96
C ASP A 63 -7.61 1.29 7.05
N VAL A 64 -6.55 1.46 6.24
CA VAL A 64 -6.41 2.58 5.31
C VAL A 64 -7.02 2.33 3.92
N CYS A 65 -7.54 1.13 3.64
CA CYS A 65 -7.99 0.77 2.30
C CYS A 65 -9.41 1.33 2.01
N PRO A 66 -9.59 2.23 1.03
CA PRO A 66 -10.90 2.79 0.73
C PRO A 66 -11.89 1.75 0.17
N VAL A 67 -11.39 0.75 -0.57
CA VAL A 67 -12.22 -0.34 -1.11
C VAL A 67 -12.84 -1.17 0.01
N LEU A 68 -12.09 -1.44 1.09
CA LEU A 68 -12.63 -2.11 2.26
C LEU A 68 -13.63 -1.19 2.97
N ALA A 69 -13.26 0.07 3.22
CA ALA A 69 -14.10 1.03 3.94
C ALA A 69 -15.50 1.22 3.30
N ARG A 70 -15.62 1.11 1.98
CA ARG A 70 -16.90 1.27 1.25
C ARG A 70 -17.71 -0.02 1.05
N ASP A 71 -17.18 -1.19 1.41
CA ASP A 71 -17.87 -2.49 1.24
C ASP A 71 -18.13 -3.16 2.61
N PRO A 72 -19.37 -3.06 3.13
CA PRO A 72 -19.76 -3.68 4.41
C PRO A 72 -19.49 -5.18 4.49
N LYS A 73 -19.58 -5.92 3.38
CA LYS A 73 -19.34 -7.37 3.37
C LYS A 73 -17.86 -7.68 3.51
N ARG A 74 -16.97 -6.87 2.92
CA ARG A 74 -15.52 -7.03 3.06
C ARG A 74 -15.03 -6.57 4.43
N LEU A 75 -15.66 -5.56 5.02
CA LEU A 75 -15.38 -5.13 6.39
C LEU A 75 -15.54 -6.26 7.41
N LEU A 76 -16.54 -7.14 7.22
CA LEU A 76 -16.73 -8.32 8.09
C LEU A 76 -15.59 -9.35 8.01
N ARG A 77 -14.63 -9.19 7.09
CA ARG A 77 -13.52 -10.13 6.85
C ARG A 77 -12.15 -9.56 7.24
N THR A 78 -12.11 -8.38 7.86
CA THR A 78 -10.84 -7.69 8.23
C THR A 78 -10.13 -8.28 9.45
N ASP A 79 -10.73 -9.28 10.12
CA ASP A 79 -10.07 -10.05 11.17
C ASP A 79 -8.77 -10.69 10.67
N SER A 80 -8.71 -10.98 9.37
CA SER A 80 -7.52 -11.47 8.69
C SER A 80 -6.47 -10.36 8.47
N ARG A 81 -5.89 -9.75 9.50
CA ARG A 81 -5.09 -8.49 9.46
C ARG A 81 -3.74 -8.47 8.67
N SER A 82 -3.50 -9.41 7.75
CA SER A 82 -2.23 -9.53 7.00
C SER A 82 -2.19 -8.76 5.67
N SER A 83 -1.00 -8.40 5.21
CA SER A 83 -0.83 -7.74 3.89
C SER A 83 -1.30 -8.62 2.72
N MET A 84 -1.17 -9.95 2.83
CA MET A 84 -1.64 -10.89 1.81
C MET A 84 -3.16 -11.02 1.81
N ALA A 85 -3.79 -10.98 2.98
CA ALA A 85 -5.24 -11.02 3.09
C ALA A 85 -5.88 -9.79 2.43
N LEU A 86 -5.26 -8.60 2.54
CA LEU A 86 -5.72 -7.42 1.79
C LEU A 86 -5.69 -7.67 0.28
N GLU A 87 -4.59 -8.23 -0.23
CA GLU A 87 -4.44 -8.54 -1.65
C GLU A 87 -5.53 -9.49 -2.16
N THR A 88 -5.91 -10.49 -1.36
CA THR A 88 -7.00 -11.43 -1.69
C THR A 88 -8.39 -10.81 -1.53
N LEU A 89 -8.63 -10.02 -0.49
CA LEU A 89 -9.96 -9.44 -0.20
C LEU A 89 -10.35 -8.32 -1.17
N VAL A 90 -9.38 -7.50 -1.56
CA VAL A 90 -9.60 -6.42 -2.52
C VAL A 90 -9.46 -6.94 -3.94
N GLY A 91 -8.48 -7.80 -4.21
CA GLY A 91 -8.28 -8.37 -5.54
C GLY A 91 -8.14 -7.30 -6.61
N GLU A 92 -8.87 -7.49 -7.71
CA GLU A 92 -8.88 -6.60 -8.88
C GLU A 92 -9.69 -5.32 -8.68
N ASP A 93 -10.44 -5.21 -7.58
CA ASP A 93 -11.23 -4.00 -7.25
C ASP A 93 -10.36 -2.89 -6.63
N CYS A 94 -9.03 -3.00 -6.74
CA CYS A 94 -8.11 -2.05 -6.14
C CYS A 94 -8.11 -0.71 -6.88
N ASP A 95 -8.36 0.38 -6.16
CA ASP A 95 -8.29 1.75 -6.70
C ASP A 95 -6.87 2.20 -7.07
N ARG A 96 -5.84 1.35 -6.88
CA ARG A 96 -4.42 1.66 -7.14
C ARG A 96 -3.91 2.92 -6.42
N CYS A 97 -4.49 3.27 -5.27
CA CYS A 97 -4.10 4.45 -4.50
C CYS A 97 -2.78 4.30 -3.70
N ALA A 98 -2.23 3.09 -3.59
CA ALA A 98 -1.02 2.74 -2.84
C ALA A 98 -1.01 3.09 -1.32
N ASN A 99 -2.11 3.59 -0.76
CA ASN A 99 -2.24 3.93 0.67
C ASN A 99 -1.85 2.77 1.60
N CYS A 100 -2.18 1.53 1.21
CA CYS A 100 -1.84 0.35 1.98
C CYS A 100 -0.32 0.13 2.14
N ALA A 101 0.48 0.48 1.12
CA ALA A 101 1.94 0.42 1.19
C ALA A 101 2.51 1.60 1.99
N LEU A 102 1.92 2.79 1.88
CA LEU A 102 2.32 3.97 2.65
C LEU A 102 2.06 3.79 4.15
N ALA A 103 0.93 3.18 4.53
CA ALA A 103 0.58 2.92 5.92
C ALA A 103 1.37 1.76 6.54
N CYS A 104 1.89 0.82 5.73
CA CYS A 104 2.57 -0.35 6.25
C CYS A 104 3.89 0.02 6.96
N PRO A 105 4.09 -0.36 8.24
CA PRO A 105 5.32 -0.04 8.99
C PRO A 105 6.52 -0.92 8.60
N GLN A 106 6.30 -1.90 7.71
CA GLN A 106 7.31 -2.82 7.20
C GLN A 106 7.71 -2.52 5.74
N VAL A 107 7.12 -1.49 5.14
CA VAL A 107 7.58 -0.95 3.85
C VAL A 107 8.67 0.09 4.12
N ASP A 108 9.79 -0.02 3.41
CA ASP A 108 10.91 0.92 3.51
C ASP A 108 10.47 2.36 3.20
N PRO A 109 10.81 3.34 4.06
CA PRO A 109 10.65 4.76 3.75
C PRO A 109 11.15 5.15 2.36
N THR A 110 12.30 4.63 1.89
CA THR A 110 12.80 4.88 0.53
C THR A 110 11.79 4.47 -0.56
N ILE A 111 11.13 3.32 -0.41
CA ILE A 111 10.05 2.88 -1.31
C ILE A 111 8.83 3.79 -1.17
N LYS A 112 8.47 4.22 0.04
CA LYS A 112 7.35 5.16 0.25
C LYS A 112 7.61 6.49 -0.44
N HIS A 113 8.82 7.04 -0.33
CA HIS A 113 9.20 8.26 -1.02
C HIS A 113 9.12 8.10 -2.53
N TYR A 114 9.61 6.97 -3.06
CA TYR A 114 9.46 6.65 -4.49
C TYR A 114 7.98 6.64 -4.92
N LEU A 115 7.09 6.00 -4.15
CA LEU A 115 5.65 5.94 -4.44
C LEU A 115 5.02 7.33 -4.51
N VAL A 116 5.35 8.20 -3.56
CA VAL A 116 4.83 9.57 -3.53
C VAL A 116 5.35 10.39 -4.72
N GLN A 117 6.64 10.26 -5.04
CA GLN A 117 7.29 11.04 -6.09
C GLN A 117 6.94 10.60 -7.52
N THR A 118 6.54 9.34 -7.70
CA THR A 118 6.23 8.79 -9.03
C THR A 118 4.74 8.52 -9.15
N HIS A 119 4.25 7.45 -8.54
CA HIS A 119 2.89 6.95 -8.70
C HIS A 119 1.79 7.94 -8.32
N LEU A 120 1.92 8.62 -7.18
CA LEU A 120 0.92 9.63 -6.78
C LEU A 120 1.03 10.92 -7.60
N ALA A 121 2.24 11.32 -7.98
CA ALA A 121 2.47 12.50 -8.81
C ALA A 121 1.92 12.29 -10.23
N GLU A 122 2.11 11.10 -10.82
CA GLU A 122 1.57 10.70 -12.11
C GLU A 122 0.03 10.72 -12.09
N GLY A 123 -0.59 10.11 -11.07
CA GLY A 123 -2.05 10.14 -10.92
C GLY A 123 -2.63 11.54 -10.72
N MET A 124 -1.94 12.42 -9.98
CA MET A 124 -2.36 13.82 -9.83
C MET A 124 -2.24 14.59 -11.15
N ALA A 125 -1.17 14.38 -11.91
CA ALA A 125 -0.98 15.01 -13.22
C ALA A 125 -2.08 14.57 -14.21
N GLU A 126 -2.45 13.29 -14.20
CA GLU A 126 -3.56 12.77 -15.00
C GLU A 126 -4.90 13.41 -14.59
N LEU A 127 -5.21 13.45 -13.29
CA LEU A 127 -6.42 14.10 -12.79
C LEU A 127 -6.48 15.60 -13.12
N LEU A 128 -5.36 16.30 -13.03
CA LEU A 128 -5.26 17.71 -13.43
C LEU A 128 -5.47 17.91 -14.93
N ALA A 129 -4.91 17.01 -15.76
CA ALA A 129 -5.11 17.06 -17.20
C ALA A 129 -6.58 16.83 -17.58
N VAL A 130 -7.25 15.88 -16.91
CA VAL A 130 -8.69 15.64 -17.08
C VAL A 130 -9.51 16.82 -16.55
N ALA A 131 -9.18 17.39 -15.38
CA ALA A 131 -9.88 18.56 -14.85
C ALA A 131 -9.72 19.82 -15.72
N ALA A 132 -8.64 19.90 -16.50
CA ALA A 132 -8.43 20.97 -17.48
C ALA A 132 -9.26 20.77 -18.75
N THR A 133 -9.81 19.57 -18.98
CA THR A 133 -10.85 19.36 -19.98
C THR A 133 -12.19 19.68 -19.35
N ASP A 134 -13.04 20.47 -20.02
CA ASP A 134 -14.32 20.97 -19.52
C ASP A 134 -15.39 19.85 -19.35
N GLU A 135 -14.97 18.58 -19.29
CA GLU A 135 -15.80 17.45 -18.92
C GLU A 135 -15.99 17.45 -17.41
N LEU A 136 -17.07 18.11 -17.00
CA LEU A 136 -17.53 18.23 -15.62
C LEU A 136 -17.42 16.89 -14.88
N PHE A 137 -16.59 16.82 -13.83
CA PHE A 137 -16.63 15.71 -12.88
C PHE A 137 -18.00 15.71 -12.19
N VAL A 138 -18.92 14.88 -12.67
CA VAL A 138 -20.08 14.46 -11.87
C VAL A 138 -19.53 13.54 -10.79
N LEU A 139 -19.03 14.13 -9.71
CA LEU A 139 -18.96 13.44 -8.43
C LEU A 139 -20.41 13.12 -8.08
N ASP A 140 -20.82 11.86 -8.29
CA ASP A 140 -22.09 11.31 -7.84
C ASP A 140 -22.14 11.42 -6.31
N LEU A 141 -22.49 12.60 -5.82
CA LEU A 141 -23.04 12.88 -4.50
C LEU A 141 -24.45 12.30 -4.45
N VAL A 142 -24.59 11.01 -4.72
CA VAL A 142 -25.75 10.24 -4.29
C VAL A 142 -25.46 9.81 -2.85
N VAL A 143 -25.38 10.80 -1.96
CA VAL A 143 -25.66 10.58 -0.55
C VAL A 143 -27.16 10.30 -0.50
N SER A 144 -27.50 9.02 -0.54
CA SER A 144 -28.88 8.55 -0.46
C SER A 144 -29.54 9.13 0.80
N ALA A 145 -30.64 9.83 0.56
CA ALA A 145 -31.65 10.23 1.54
C ALA A 145 -32.30 9.01 2.22
#